data_AF-A0A957X7R8-F1
#
_entry.id   AF-A0A957X7R8-F1
#
_cell.length_a   1.000
_cell.length_b   1.000
_cell.length_c   1.000
_cell.angle_alpha   90.00
_cell.angle_beta   90.00
_cell.angle_gamma   90.00
#
_symmetry.space_group_name_H-M   'P 1'
#
loop_
_entity.id
_entity.type
_entity.pdbx_description
1 polymer ?
#
loop_
_entity_poly.entity_id
_entity_poly.type
_entity_poly.pdbx_seq_one_letter_code
_entity_poly.pdbx_strand_id
1 'polypeptide(L)'
;VKDSLYTAGRRGVGATVIVEKIVGAAAEAGYDLDQCADLARKVSQNGRSMGMALTSCVTPSKGSPIFDLSDDEIEIGVGIHGEPGMRRIKMRSADEITAMLAIEILDDGPYTRTVREFDRDSGEWVEKSLTDEPLQSGDEVIAFVNSLGGTPLSELYAVYRKLAQICEERGVKIVRNLIGPYITSLEMQGCSITLVKADEEILKFWDAPVNTPALRWGA
;
A
#
# COMPACT_ATOMS: atom_id res chain seq x y z
N VAL A 1 -5.93 -9.93 2.63
CA VAL A 1 -6.97 -10.40 3.59
C VAL A 1 -8.28 -9.71 3.27
N LYS A 2 -9.37 -10.48 3.11
CA LYS A 2 -10.75 -9.98 3.02
C LYS A 2 -11.43 -10.30 4.35
N ASP A 3 -12.21 -9.36 4.88
CA ASP A 3 -13.01 -9.50 6.10
C ASP A 3 -12.18 -9.85 7.35
N SER A 4 -11.68 -8.82 8.04
CA SER A 4 -10.88 -8.96 9.27
C SER A 4 -11.64 -8.41 10.49
N LEU A 5 -11.07 -8.62 11.69
CA LEU A 5 -11.66 -8.19 12.98
C LEU A 5 -12.20 -6.75 12.99
N TYR A 6 -11.59 -5.83 12.22
CA TYR A 6 -11.96 -4.41 12.17
C TYR A 6 -12.33 -3.91 10.77
N THR A 7 -12.54 -4.80 9.79
CA THR A 7 -12.79 -4.37 8.41
C THR A 7 -13.70 -5.34 7.67
N ALA A 8 -14.81 -4.83 7.13
CA ALA A 8 -15.55 -5.49 6.05
C ALA A 8 -14.87 -5.16 4.70
N GLY A 9 -14.50 -6.18 3.92
CA GLY A 9 -13.70 -6.04 2.70
C GLY A 9 -12.19 -6.05 2.94
N ARG A 10 -11.42 -5.42 2.04
CA ARG A 10 -9.95 -5.28 2.15
C ARG A 10 -9.58 -4.04 2.99
N ARG A 11 -8.46 -4.11 3.71
CA ARG A 11 -7.92 -3.02 4.54
C ARG A 11 -7.26 -1.92 3.68
N GLY A 12 -7.38 -0.66 4.11
CA GLY A 12 -6.63 0.47 3.56
C GLY A 12 -5.23 0.59 4.19
N VAL A 13 -4.19 0.62 3.37
CA VAL A 13 -2.77 0.63 3.80
C VAL A 13 -1.92 1.53 2.87
N GLY A 14 -0.81 1.04 2.30
CA GLY A 14 0.17 1.81 1.53
C GLY A 14 -0.38 2.69 0.41
N ALA A 15 -1.43 2.28 -0.30
CA ALA A 15 -2.02 3.06 -1.39
C ALA A 15 -2.55 4.43 -0.94
N THR A 16 -2.93 4.58 0.33
CA THR A 16 -3.45 5.85 0.88
C THR A 16 -2.48 7.01 0.69
N VAL A 17 -1.18 6.83 0.97
CA VAL A 17 -0.17 7.90 0.80
C VAL A 17 -0.04 8.33 -0.67
N ILE A 18 -0.19 7.38 -1.59
CA ILE A 18 -0.12 7.64 -3.03
C ILE A 18 -1.37 8.42 -3.50
N VAL A 19 -2.56 8.02 -3.02
CA VAL A 19 -3.82 8.78 -3.24
C VAL A 19 -3.69 10.20 -2.71
N GLU A 20 -3.24 10.37 -1.47
CA GLU A 20 -3.08 11.69 -0.84
C GLU A 20 -2.12 12.59 -1.63
N LYS A 21 -0.97 12.05 -2.08
CA LYS A 21 -0.02 12.82 -2.89
C LYS A 21 -0.61 13.24 -4.24
N ILE A 22 -1.25 12.32 -4.94
CA ILE A 22 -1.76 12.55 -6.30
C ILE A 22 -2.96 13.50 -6.26
N VAL A 23 -3.94 13.22 -5.42
CA VAL A 23 -5.17 14.02 -5.31
C VAL A 23 -4.87 15.38 -4.68
N GLY A 24 -3.95 15.46 -3.72
CA GLY A 24 -3.51 16.74 -3.16
C GLY A 24 -2.86 17.64 -4.21
N ALA A 25 -2.01 17.08 -5.08
CA ALA A 25 -1.44 17.83 -6.20
C ALA A 25 -2.48 18.22 -7.26
N ALA A 26 -3.49 17.38 -7.52
CA ALA A 26 -4.58 17.70 -8.42
C ALA A 26 -5.45 18.86 -7.88
N ALA A 27 -5.77 18.83 -6.59
CA ALA A 27 -6.49 19.90 -5.92
C ALA A 27 -5.71 21.23 -5.98
N GLU A 28 -4.40 21.21 -5.71
CA GLU A 28 -3.51 22.37 -5.84
C GLU A 28 -3.49 22.91 -7.29
N ALA A 29 -3.57 22.01 -8.28
CA ALA A 29 -3.67 22.38 -9.70
C ALA A 29 -5.07 22.86 -10.13
N GLY A 30 -6.04 22.94 -9.20
CA GLY A 30 -7.37 23.48 -9.44
C GLY A 30 -8.41 22.46 -9.91
N TYR A 31 -8.18 21.15 -9.74
CA TYR A 31 -9.27 20.18 -9.89
C TYR A 31 -10.39 20.50 -8.90
N ASP A 32 -11.63 20.43 -9.37
CA ASP A 32 -12.80 20.53 -8.49
C ASP A 32 -12.96 19.26 -7.64
N LEU A 33 -13.97 19.28 -6.75
CA LEU A 33 -14.20 18.18 -5.81
C LEU A 33 -14.55 16.87 -6.53
N ASP A 34 -15.32 16.92 -7.60
CA ASP A 34 -15.77 15.73 -8.32
C ASP A 34 -14.60 15.11 -9.08
N GLN A 35 -13.78 15.95 -9.72
CA GLN A 35 -12.53 15.54 -10.35
C GLN A 35 -11.55 14.92 -9.33
N CYS A 36 -11.42 15.51 -8.13
CA CYS A 36 -10.59 14.96 -7.07
C CYS A 36 -11.13 13.60 -6.57
N ALA A 37 -12.44 13.47 -6.41
CA ALA A 37 -13.08 12.21 -6.00
C ALA A 37 -12.93 11.12 -7.08
N ASP A 38 -13.07 11.48 -8.36
CA ASP A 38 -12.82 10.59 -9.50
C ASP A 38 -11.37 10.09 -9.52
N LEU A 39 -10.41 10.99 -9.36
CA LEU A 39 -8.99 10.64 -9.32
C LEU A 39 -8.65 9.79 -8.09
N ALA A 40 -9.24 10.07 -6.93
CA ALA A 40 -9.06 9.27 -5.72
C ALA A 40 -9.54 7.82 -5.93
N ARG A 41 -10.71 7.62 -6.55
CA ARG A 41 -11.22 6.29 -6.91
C ARG A 41 -10.28 5.58 -7.87
N LYS A 42 -9.85 6.26 -8.94
CA LYS A 42 -8.92 5.71 -9.94
C LYS A 42 -7.61 5.24 -9.32
N VAL A 43 -6.96 6.07 -8.50
CA VAL A 43 -5.70 5.70 -7.84
C VAL A 43 -5.91 4.55 -6.85
N SER A 44 -7.00 4.59 -6.07
CA SER A 44 -7.36 3.53 -5.13
C SER A 44 -7.57 2.19 -5.84
N GLN A 45 -8.28 2.17 -6.97
CA GLN A 45 -8.52 0.95 -7.75
C GLN A 45 -7.27 0.37 -8.40
N ASN A 46 -6.28 1.22 -8.66
CA ASN A 46 -5.01 0.83 -9.25
C ASN A 46 -3.97 0.35 -8.21
N GLY A 47 -4.28 0.46 -6.92
CA GLY A 47 -3.35 0.16 -5.83
C GLY A 47 -3.55 -1.24 -5.23
N ARG A 48 -2.45 -1.99 -5.11
CA ARG A 48 -2.43 -3.31 -4.44
C ARG A 48 -1.29 -3.35 -3.44
N SER A 49 -1.54 -3.93 -2.26
CA SER A 49 -0.58 -3.91 -1.16
C SER A 49 -0.54 -5.23 -0.39
N MET A 50 0.65 -5.64 0.03
CA MET A 50 0.87 -6.77 0.94
C MET A 50 1.98 -6.44 1.93
N GLY A 51 1.76 -6.78 3.20
CA GLY A 51 2.71 -6.54 4.29
C GLY A 51 3.11 -7.82 5.02
N MET A 52 4.18 -7.74 5.80
CA MET A 52 4.61 -8.79 6.71
C MET A 52 5.15 -8.20 8.01
N ALA A 53 5.12 -8.99 9.08
CA ALA A 53 5.73 -8.66 10.36
C ALA A 53 6.64 -9.77 10.86
N LEU A 54 7.80 -9.37 11.39
CA LEU A 54 8.74 -10.17 12.17
C LEU A 54 8.46 -10.04 13.67
N THR A 55 7.84 -8.95 14.10
CA THR A 55 7.40 -8.75 15.48
C THR A 55 6.02 -8.10 15.51
N SER A 56 5.30 -8.28 16.61
CA SER A 56 4.13 -7.46 16.92
C SER A 56 4.58 -6.08 17.44
N CYS A 57 3.75 -5.06 17.27
CA CYS A 57 3.92 -3.80 18.01
C CYS A 57 3.31 -3.86 19.42
N VAL A 58 3.68 -2.89 20.25
CA VAL A 58 3.22 -2.70 21.62
C VAL A 58 2.55 -1.33 21.72
N THR A 59 1.24 -1.32 21.95
CA THR A 59 0.57 -0.04 22.24
C THR A 59 0.98 0.46 23.63
N PRO A 60 1.26 1.77 23.80
CA PRO A 60 1.70 2.32 25.09
C PRO A 60 0.73 2.04 26.24
N SER A 61 -0.57 1.94 25.96
CA SER A 61 -1.61 1.64 26.95
C SER A 61 -1.66 0.17 27.35
N LYS A 62 -1.34 -0.76 26.45
CA LYS A 62 -1.36 -2.21 26.73
C LYS A 62 -0.05 -2.67 27.37
N GLY A 63 1.08 -2.06 27.02
CA GLY A 63 2.41 -2.39 27.58
C GLY A 63 2.92 -3.80 27.25
N SER A 64 2.23 -4.53 26.37
CA SER A 64 2.60 -5.87 25.89
C SER A 64 2.23 -6.02 24.41
N PRO A 65 2.87 -6.97 23.68
CA PRO A 65 2.58 -7.22 22.26
C PRO A 65 1.09 -7.43 21.98
N ILE A 66 0.60 -6.90 20.86
CA ILE A 66 -0.78 -7.09 20.42
C ILE A 66 -1.07 -8.53 19.95
N PHE A 67 -0.08 -9.20 19.37
CA PHE A 67 -0.08 -10.64 19.10
C PHE A 67 1.28 -11.26 19.43
N ASP A 68 1.32 -12.58 19.59
CA ASP A 68 2.54 -13.34 19.86
C ASP A 68 3.06 -14.00 18.57
N LEU A 69 4.38 -13.97 18.37
CA LEU A 69 5.09 -14.56 17.24
C LEU A 69 6.44 -15.07 17.75
N SER A 70 6.80 -16.33 17.45
CA SER A 70 8.11 -16.85 17.87
C SER A 70 9.25 -16.21 17.08
N ASP A 71 10.47 -16.27 17.63
CA ASP A 71 11.69 -15.70 17.01
C ASP A 71 11.99 -16.24 15.60
N ASP A 72 11.41 -17.40 15.24
CA ASP A 72 11.57 -18.06 13.95
C ASP A 72 10.30 -18.01 13.08
N GLU A 73 9.33 -17.17 13.41
CA GLU A 73 8.07 -17.00 12.69
C GLU A 73 7.93 -15.62 12.04
N ILE A 74 7.15 -15.58 10.96
CA ILE A 74 6.77 -14.37 10.21
C ILE A 74 5.26 -14.38 10.03
N GLU A 75 4.59 -13.26 10.28
CA GLU A 75 3.18 -13.04 9.97
C GLU A 75 3.05 -12.43 8.57
N ILE A 76 2.55 -13.19 7.59
CA ILE A 76 2.33 -12.71 6.22
C ILE A 76 0.93 -12.13 6.09
N GLY A 77 0.83 -10.93 5.54
CA GLY A 77 -0.40 -10.20 5.35
C GLY A 77 -0.91 -9.49 6.60
N VAL A 78 -0.03 -9.14 7.54
CA VAL A 78 -0.37 -8.37 8.76
C VAL A 78 -1.02 -7.03 8.42
N GLY A 79 -1.92 -6.54 9.27
CA GLY A 79 -2.48 -5.19 9.17
C GLY A 79 -1.65 -4.14 9.94
N ILE A 80 -1.93 -2.86 9.71
CA ILE A 80 -1.20 -1.75 10.35
C ILE A 80 -1.58 -1.51 11.82
N HIS A 81 -2.60 -2.19 12.33
CA HIS A 81 -2.94 -2.23 13.75
C HIS A 81 -2.60 -3.61 14.35
N GLY A 82 -1.77 -4.39 13.64
CA GLY A 82 -1.43 -5.79 13.87
C GLY A 82 -2.63 -6.72 13.96
N GLU A 83 -3.65 -6.46 13.13
CA GLU A 83 -4.64 -7.45 12.79
C GLU A 83 -3.95 -8.69 12.20
N PRO A 84 -4.39 -9.92 12.57
CA PRO A 84 -3.84 -11.14 12.03
C PRO A 84 -3.75 -11.13 10.51
N GLY A 85 -2.69 -11.75 10.01
CA GLY A 85 -2.42 -11.88 8.59
C GLY A 85 -3.18 -13.02 7.94
N MET A 86 -2.72 -13.39 6.74
CA MET A 86 -3.22 -14.56 6.02
C MET A 86 -2.68 -15.86 6.60
N ARG A 87 -1.41 -15.86 7.05
CA ARG A 87 -0.72 -17.05 7.53
C ARG A 87 0.56 -16.69 8.28
N ARG A 88 0.95 -17.57 9.19
CA ARG A 88 2.29 -17.60 9.78
C ARG A 88 3.18 -18.59 9.04
N ILE A 89 4.43 -18.21 8.82
CA ILE A 89 5.44 -19.09 8.21
C ILE A 89 6.72 -19.04 9.03
N LYS A 90 7.60 -20.02 8.83
CA LYS A 90 8.95 -19.97 9.38
C LYS A 90 9.79 -18.89 8.71
N MET A 91 10.78 -18.36 9.42
CA MET A 91 11.72 -17.36 8.94
C MET A 91 12.35 -17.77 7.60
N ARG A 92 12.56 -16.79 6.73
CA ARG A 92 13.08 -16.95 5.36
C ARG A 92 14.04 -15.81 5.05
N SER A 93 14.75 -15.93 3.94
CA SER A 93 15.58 -14.83 3.44
C SER A 93 14.72 -13.63 2.99
N ALA A 94 15.31 -12.43 2.99
CA ALA A 94 14.65 -11.23 2.48
C ALA A 94 14.16 -11.39 1.03
N ASP A 95 14.88 -12.16 0.21
CA ASP A 95 14.51 -12.42 -1.18
C ASP A 95 13.26 -13.28 -1.29
N GLU A 96 13.19 -14.36 -0.51
CA GLU A 96 12.02 -15.25 -0.48
C GLU A 96 10.79 -14.51 0.06
N ILE A 97 10.95 -13.72 1.12
CA ILE A 97 9.87 -12.92 1.70
C ILE A 97 9.37 -11.91 0.67
N THR A 98 10.28 -11.15 0.05
CA THR A 98 9.93 -10.17 -0.98
C THR A 98 9.18 -10.84 -2.13
N ALA A 99 9.64 -12.02 -2.56
CA ALA A 99 8.97 -12.79 -3.60
C ALA A 99 7.55 -13.16 -3.20
N MET A 100 7.33 -13.64 -1.97
CA MET A 100 5.98 -13.94 -1.47
C MET A 100 5.08 -12.69 -1.52
N LEU A 101 5.54 -11.54 -1.02
CA LEU A 101 4.73 -10.31 -1.02
C LEU A 101 4.44 -9.81 -2.44
N ALA A 102 5.44 -9.80 -3.31
CA ALA A 102 5.31 -9.31 -4.69
C ALA A 102 4.39 -10.23 -5.52
N ILE A 103 4.52 -11.55 -5.39
CA ILE A 103 3.67 -12.51 -6.09
C ILE A 103 2.22 -12.36 -5.65
N GLU A 104 1.96 -12.22 -4.34
CA GLU A 104 0.59 -12.00 -3.85
C GLU A 104 -0.03 -10.69 -4.35
N ILE A 105 0.78 -9.69 -4.74
CA ILE A 105 0.31 -8.44 -5.36
C ILE A 105 0.08 -8.63 -6.86
N LEU A 106 1.03 -9.27 -7.56
CA LEU A 106 1.05 -9.41 -9.01
C LEU A 106 0.09 -10.50 -9.53
N ASP A 107 -0.23 -11.50 -8.72
CA ASP A 107 -1.19 -12.56 -9.03
C ASP A 107 -2.59 -12.26 -8.46
N ASP A 108 -2.78 -11.14 -7.76
CA ASP A 108 -4.07 -10.76 -7.20
C ASP A 108 -5.07 -10.45 -8.30
N GLY A 109 -6.09 -11.29 -8.42
CA GLY A 109 -7.13 -11.18 -9.45
C GLY A 109 -8.04 -9.96 -9.30
N PRO A 110 -9.05 -9.85 -10.18
CA PRO A 110 -10.03 -8.77 -10.10
C PRO A 110 -10.77 -8.79 -8.76
N TYR A 111 -10.98 -7.60 -8.18
CA TYR A 111 -11.72 -7.45 -6.94
C TYR A 111 -12.83 -6.42 -7.08
N THR A 112 -14.06 -6.91 -7.20
CA THR A 112 -15.27 -6.07 -7.17
C THR A 112 -15.79 -5.96 -5.74
N ARG A 113 -16.14 -4.75 -5.31
CA ARG A 113 -16.80 -4.48 -4.03
C ARG A 113 -17.74 -3.29 -4.14
N THR A 114 -18.72 -3.26 -3.24
CA THR A 114 -19.56 -2.09 -3.02
C THR A 114 -18.86 -1.16 -2.03
N VAL A 115 -18.75 0.12 -2.40
CA VAL A 115 -18.36 1.21 -1.51
C VAL A 115 -19.55 2.14 -1.31
N ARG A 116 -19.55 2.90 -0.21
CA ARG A 116 -20.53 3.95 0.04
C ARG A 116 -19.86 5.30 -0.11
N GLU A 117 -20.45 6.16 -0.92
CA GLU A 117 -20.01 7.54 -1.12
C GLU A 117 -21.15 8.48 -0.76
N PHE A 118 -20.80 9.65 -0.24
CA PHE A 118 -21.79 10.69 0.04
C PHE A 118 -22.08 11.45 -1.25
N ASP A 119 -23.32 11.41 -1.71
CA ASP A 119 -23.79 12.22 -2.83
C ASP A 119 -24.25 13.58 -2.30
N ARG A 120 -23.60 14.64 -2.80
CA ARG A 120 -23.84 16.01 -2.35
C ARG A 120 -25.12 16.60 -2.90
N ASP A 121 -25.57 16.12 -4.05
CA ASP A 121 -26.77 16.66 -4.70
C ASP A 121 -28.04 16.13 -4.03
N SER A 122 -28.06 14.84 -3.68
CA SER A 122 -29.17 14.24 -2.92
C SER A 122 -29.04 14.41 -1.40
N GLY A 123 -27.83 14.58 -0.88
CA GLY A 123 -27.55 14.57 0.56
C GLY A 123 -27.59 13.18 1.19
N GLU A 124 -27.56 12.13 0.38
CA GLU A 124 -27.66 10.74 0.83
C GLU A 124 -26.37 9.96 0.56
N TRP A 125 -26.23 8.83 1.24
CA TRP A 125 -25.16 7.88 0.93
C TRP A 125 -25.59 6.95 -0.19
N VAL A 126 -24.85 6.96 -1.29
CA VAL A 126 -25.09 6.10 -2.44
C VAL A 126 -24.10 4.94 -2.48
N GLU A 127 -24.57 3.78 -2.95
CA GLU A 127 -23.73 2.63 -3.19
C GLU A 127 -23.09 2.71 -4.58
N LYS A 128 -21.79 2.48 -4.66
CA LYS A 128 -21.06 2.36 -5.93
C LYS A 128 -20.33 1.02 -5.98
N SER A 129 -20.42 0.37 -7.14
CA SER A 129 -19.62 -0.83 -7.41
C SER A 129 -18.30 -0.41 -8.03
N LEU A 130 -17.19 -0.79 -7.40
CA LEU A 130 -15.84 -0.56 -7.91
C LEU A 130 -15.15 -1.89 -8.15
N THR A 131 -14.41 -1.99 -9.26
CA THR A 131 -13.56 -3.15 -9.58
C THR A 131 -12.11 -2.74 -9.67
N ASP A 132 -11.24 -3.47 -8.97
CA ASP A 132 -9.78 -3.34 -9.08
C ASP A 132 -9.30 -4.37 -10.10
N GLU A 133 -8.80 -3.91 -11.25
CA GLU A 133 -8.30 -4.79 -12.33
C GLU A 133 -6.88 -5.30 -12.02
N PRO A 134 -6.55 -6.56 -12.33
CA PRO A 134 -5.24 -7.14 -12.03
C PRO A 134 -4.11 -6.40 -12.75
N LEU A 135 -2.91 -6.41 -12.16
CA LEU A 135 -1.71 -5.95 -12.84
C LEU A 135 -1.35 -6.93 -13.97
N GLN A 136 -0.88 -6.41 -15.09
CA GLN A 136 -0.49 -7.20 -16.25
C GLN A 136 0.84 -6.72 -16.84
N SER A 137 1.46 -7.60 -17.64
CA SER A 137 2.65 -7.24 -18.40
C SER A 137 2.37 -6.02 -19.29
N GLY A 138 3.29 -5.07 -19.30
CA GLY A 138 3.17 -3.78 -19.98
C GLY A 138 2.68 -2.64 -19.09
N ASP A 139 2.17 -2.92 -17.89
CA ASP A 139 1.77 -1.87 -16.94
C ASP A 139 2.99 -1.11 -16.39
N GLU A 140 2.82 0.20 -16.25
CA GLU A 140 3.73 1.07 -15.51
C GLU A 140 3.21 1.27 -14.09
N VAL A 141 4.10 1.20 -13.08
CA VAL A 141 3.72 1.28 -11.66
C VAL A 141 4.59 2.23 -10.86
N ILE A 142 3.98 2.83 -9.84
CA ILE A 142 4.69 3.44 -8.71
C ILE A 142 4.89 2.34 -7.66
N ALA A 143 6.14 2.08 -7.28
CA ALA A 143 6.48 1.08 -6.27
C ALA A 143 6.78 1.72 -4.92
N PHE A 144 6.06 1.32 -3.89
CA PHE A 144 6.23 1.84 -2.54
C PHE A 144 6.64 0.71 -1.59
N VAL A 145 7.89 0.76 -1.11
CA VAL A 145 8.43 -0.17 -0.10
C VAL A 145 8.48 0.54 1.24
N ASN A 146 7.57 0.13 2.12
CA ASN A 146 7.27 0.82 3.36
C ASN A 146 7.80 0.05 4.57
N SER A 147 8.43 0.74 5.52
CA SER A 147 8.68 0.17 6.85
C SER A 147 7.44 0.28 7.72
N LEU A 148 7.12 -0.78 8.46
CA LEU A 148 6.09 -0.76 9.49
C LEU A 148 6.59 -0.15 10.80
N GLY A 149 7.82 0.34 10.86
CA GLY A 149 8.38 1.03 12.01
C GLY A 149 9.80 0.59 12.32
N GLY A 150 9.95 -0.65 12.76
CA GLY A 150 11.21 -1.20 13.26
C GLY A 150 12.20 -1.71 12.20
N THR A 151 11.86 -1.64 10.91
CA THR A 151 12.74 -2.14 9.83
C THR A 151 13.74 -1.07 9.37
N PRO A 152 15.06 -1.36 9.40
CA PRO A 152 16.10 -0.45 8.91
C PRO A 152 15.96 -0.09 7.43
N LEU A 153 16.33 1.15 7.07
CA LEU A 153 16.27 1.64 5.69
C LEU A 153 17.13 0.79 4.73
N SER A 154 18.29 0.31 5.17
CA SER A 154 19.16 -0.58 4.39
C SER A 154 18.46 -1.88 3.97
N GLU A 155 17.64 -2.45 4.85
CA GLU A 155 16.88 -3.67 4.57
C GLU A 155 15.74 -3.40 3.57
N LEU A 156 15.10 -2.23 3.65
CA LEU A 156 14.09 -1.84 2.66
C LEU A 156 14.67 -1.75 1.24
N TYR A 157 15.94 -1.34 1.10
CA TYR A 157 16.61 -1.35 -0.20
C TYR A 157 16.89 -2.77 -0.72
N ALA A 158 17.14 -3.75 0.17
CA ALA A 158 17.25 -5.15 -0.23
C ALA A 158 15.90 -5.69 -0.73
N VAL A 159 14.80 -5.33 -0.06
CA VAL A 159 13.42 -5.62 -0.51
C VAL A 159 13.16 -4.97 -1.87
N TYR A 160 13.46 -3.68 -2.03
CA TYR A 160 13.26 -2.98 -3.29
C TYR A 160 14.06 -3.58 -4.45
N ARG A 161 15.33 -3.96 -4.22
CA ARG A 161 16.17 -4.64 -5.22
C ARG A 161 15.49 -5.92 -5.73
N LYS A 162 14.99 -6.77 -4.84
CA LYS A 162 14.33 -8.03 -5.25
C LYS A 162 12.97 -7.77 -5.90
N LEU A 163 12.20 -6.80 -5.40
CA LEU A 163 10.94 -6.38 -6.02
C LEU A 163 11.15 -5.92 -7.47
N ALA A 164 12.17 -5.08 -7.72
CA ALA A 164 12.48 -4.59 -9.05
C ALA A 164 12.78 -5.73 -10.04
N GLN A 165 13.57 -6.73 -9.62
CA GLN A 165 13.84 -7.94 -10.42
C GLN A 165 12.57 -8.70 -10.78
N ILE A 166 11.68 -8.92 -9.81
CA ILE A 166 10.43 -9.65 -10.03
C ILE A 166 9.49 -8.85 -10.96
N CYS A 167 9.39 -7.54 -10.77
CA CYS A 167 8.58 -6.69 -11.66
C CYS A 167 9.09 -6.75 -13.10
N GLU A 168 10.40 -6.67 -13.31
CA GLU A 168 11.02 -6.81 -14.64
C GLU A 168 10.72 -8.17 -15.28
N GLU A 169 10.89 -9.26 -14.54
CA GLU A 169 10.56 -10.63 -14.99
C GLU A 169 9.07 -10.79 -15.37
N ARG A 170 8.19 -10.04 -14.70
CA ARG A 170 6.73 -10.06 -14.92
C ARG A 170 6.27 -9.02 -15.96
N GLY A 171 7.20 -8.30 -16.57
CA GLY A 171 6.91 -7.26 -17.57
C GLY A 171 6.22 -6.03 -17.00
N VAL A 172 6.28 -5.80 -15.69
CA VAL A 172 5.72 -4.63 -15.00
C VAL A 172 6.84 -3.62 -14.77
N LYS A 173 6.70 -2.41 -15.31
CA LYS A 173 7.77 -1.40 -15.27
C LYS A 173 7.58 -0.47 -14.09
N ILE A 174 8.52 -0.48 -13.15
CA ILE A 174 8.56 0.51 -12.06
C ILE A 174 9.04 1.84 -12.62
N VAL A 175 8.15 2.85 -12.64
CA VAL A 175 8.46 4.19 -13.19
C VAL A 175 8.76 5.23 -12.12
N ARG A 176 8.25 5.04 -10.90
CA ARG A 176 8.58 5.86 -9.72
C ARG A 176 8.65 4.95 -8.51
N ASN A 177 9.33 5.41 -7.47
CA ASN A 177 9.37 4.67 -6.21
C ASN A 177 9.37 5.58 -4.98
N LEU A 178 8.96 5.00 -3.86
CA LEU A 178 9.05 5.57 -2.53
C LEU A 178 9.55 4.48 -1.58
N ILE A 179 10.58 4.76 -0.79
CA ILE A 179 11.20 3.79 0.12
C ILE A 179 11.41 4.44 1.48
N GLY A 180 10.82 3.88 2.53
CA GLY A 180 10.96 4.44 3.89
C GLY A 180 9.75 4.20 4.81
N PRO A 181 9.75 4.79 6.01
CA PRO A 181 8.68 4.64 6.99
C PRO A 181 7.59 5.71 6.79
N TYR A 182 6.64 5.48 5.87
CA TYR A 182 5.56 6.45 5.61
C TYR A 182 4.22 6.01 6.22
N ILE A 183 3.96 4.71 6.36
CA ILE A 183 2.79 4.17 7.07
C ILE A 183 3.26 3.12 8.08
N THR A 184 3.51 3.55 9.31
CA THR A 184 4.05 2.68 10.37
C THR A 184 2.95 2.06 11.24
N SER A 185 3.29 0.96 11.90
CA SER A 185 2.57 0.38 13.04
C SER A 185 3.47 0.43 14.27
N LEU A 186 3.61 1.64 14.84
CA LEU A 186 4.53 1.91 15.96
C LEU A 186 5.96 1.39 15.65
N GLU A 187 6.49 0.50 16.49
CA GLU A 187 7.82 -0.10 16.37
C GLU A 187 7.85 -1.47 15.68
N MET A 188 6.73 -1.90 15.06
CA MET A 188 6.62 -3.19 14.38
C MET A 188 7.78 -3.42 13.42
N GLN A 189 8.54 -4.50 13.62
CA GLN A 189 9.53 -4.95 12.65
C GLN A 189 8.79 -5.66 11.53
N GLY A 190 8.92 -5.15 10.32
CA GLY A 190 8.13 -5.57 9.18
C GLY A 190 8.13 -4.54 8.06
N CYS A 191 7.67 -4.96 6.89
CA CYS A 191 7.55 -4.07 5.74
C CYS A 191 6.28 -4.36 4.96
N SER A 192 5.89 -3.42 4.11
CA SER A 192 4.87 -3.64 3.09
C SER A 192 5.35 -3.18 1.72
N ILE A 193 4.85 -3.86 0.70
CA ILE A 193 5.00 -3.47 -0.69
C ILE A 193 3.65 -3.00 -1.18
N THR A 194 3.63 -1.88 -1.88
CA THR A 194 2.49 -1.37 -2.62
C THR A 194 2.91 -1.11 -4.06
N LEU A 195 2.11 -1.60 -5.01
CA LEU A 195 2.22 -1.24 -6.42
C LEU A 195 0.95 -0.50 -6.83
N VAL A 196 1.10 0.69 -7.42
CA VAL A 196 0.00 1.47 -7.97
C VAL A 196 0.19 1.60 -9.47
N LYS A 197 -0.71 1.03 -10.27
CA LYS A 197 -0.72 1.24 -11.73
C LYS A 197 -0.88 2.72 -12.04
N ALA A 198 0.03 3.25 -12.84
CA ALA A 198 0.13 4.66 -13.15
C ALA A 198 -0.04 4.89 -14.66
N ASP A 199 -0.83 5.90 -14.98
CA ASP A 199 -0.91 6.48 -16.31
C ASP A 199 -0.36 7.91 -16.29
N GLU A 200 -0.44 8.60 -17.43
CA GLU A 200 0.10 9.96 -17.58
C GLU A 200 -0.48 10.96 -16.57
N GLU A 201 -1.76 10.84 -16.24
CA GLU A 201 -2.41 11.72 -15.25
C GLU A 201 -1.88 11.48 -13.84
N ILE A 202 -1.76 10.21 -13.44
CA ILE A 202 -1.18 9.83 -12.15
C ILE A 202 0.28 10.30 -12.05
N LEU A 203 1.08 10.10 -13.09
CA LEU A 203 2.49 10.50 -13.09
C LEU A 203 2.67 12.02 -13.08
N LYS A 204 1.84 12.76 -13.82
CA LYS A 204 1.81 14.23 -13.78
C LYS A 204 1.67 14.75 -12.35
N PHE A 205 0.72 14.20 -11.58
CA PHE A 205 0.46 14.66 -10.21
C PHE A 205 1.41 14.06 -9.17
N TRP A 206 2.01 12.90 -9.45
CA TRP A 206 3.14 12.40 -8.66
C TRP A 206 4.33 13.37 -8.74
N ASP A 207 4.73 13.75 -9.95
CA ASP A 207 5.90 14.60 -10.21
C ASP A 207 5.67 16.08 -9.82
N ALA A 208 4.41 16.50 -9.64
CA ALA A 208 4.08 17.84 -9.17
C ALA A 208 4.73 18.14 -7.80
N PRO A 209 5.14 19.39 -7.54
CA PRO A 209 5.79 19.79 -6.29
C PRO A 209 4.99 19.41 -5.04
N VAL A 210 5.70 19.12 -3.96
CA VAL A 210 5.10 18.85 -2.64
C VAL A 210 6.03 19.37 -1.55
N ASN A 211 5.45 19.98 -0.53
CA ASN A 211 6.19 20.49 0.63
C ASN A 211 5.45 20.16 1.94
N THR A 212 5.52 18.90 2.35
CA THR A 212 5.00 18.43 3.64
C THR A 212 6.14 17.99 4.55
N PRO A 213 5.89 17.72 5.85
CA PRO A 213 6.94 17.21 6.74
C PRO A 213 7.59 15.91 6.26
N ALA A 214 6.83 15.04 5.57
CA ALA A 214 7.27 13.70 5.17
C ALA A 214 7.56 13.54 3.66
N LEU A 215 6.94 14.35 2.79
CA LEU A 215 7.19 14.34 1.34
C LEU A 215 7.61 15.72 0.86
N ARG A 216 8.78 15.82 0.23
CA ARG A 216 9.32 17.09 -0.28
C ARG A 216 10.11 16.91 -1.58
N TRP A 217 9.63 17.48 -2.67
CA TRP A 217 10.33 17.59 -3.96
C TRP A 217 9.73 18.67 -4.86
N GLY A 218 10.42 19.00 -5.96
CA GLY A 218 9.95 19.96 -6.96
C GLY A 218 10.12 21.43 -6.58
N ALA A 219 11.15 21.75 -5.79
CA ALA A 219 11.55 23.13 -5.47
C ALA A 219 12.08 23.89 -6.70
#